data_AF-A0A926NK01-F1
#
_entry.id   AF-A0A926NK01-F1
#
_cell.length_a   1.000
_cell.length_b   1.000
_cell.length_c   1.000
_cell.angle_alpha   90.00
_cell.angle_beta   90.00
_cell.angle_gamma   90.00
#
_symmetry.space_group_name_H-M   'P 1'
#
loop_
_entity.id
_entity.type
_entity.pdbx_description
1 polymer ?
#
loop_
_entity_poly.entity_id
_entity_poly.type
_entity_poly.pdbx_seq_one_letter_code
_entity_poly.pdbx_strand_id
1 'polypeptide(L)'
;MGNEKTPKLPLTDQERDCLRKNKIRLSAVKNYKEEELAKCLKISQNRAKELIALALFQAIPSIGPKLANWVVIDLGYHSFEEIRNCRGEDLTLELEKYYGVWMDPCVEDSIRCIVHHANHPGSKKNWWDFTEERKAYREKHGYPSDRPSKAWHE
;
A
#
# COMPACT_ATOMS: atom_id res chain seq x y z
N MET A 1 24.39 7.00 -6.62
CA MET A 1 22.97 7.34 -6.32
C MET A 1 22.14 6.11 -6.64
N GLY A 2 21.60 5.43 -5.63
CA GLY A 2 20.84 4.19 -5.84
C GLY A 2 19.57 4.44 -6.66
N ASN A 3 19.24 3.50 -7.54
CA ASN A 3 18.07 3.58 -8.40
C ASN A 3 16.82 3.34 -7.53
N GLU A 4 16.18 4.40 -7.03
CA GLU A 4 14.94 4.27 -6.27
C GLU A 4 13.85 3.61 -7.14
N LYS A 5 13.09 2.69 -6.53
CA LYS A 5 12.00 2.00 -7.21
C LYS A 5 10.99 3.03 -7.74
N THR A 6 10.75 2.97 -9.05
CA THR A 6 9.79 3.86 -9.71
C THR A 6 8.37 3.33 -9.49
N PRO A 7 7.48 4.08 -8.81
CA PRO A 7 6.11 3.65 -8.59
C PRO A 7 5.30 3.68 -9.88
N LYS A 8 4.32 2.78 -9.98
CA LYS A 8 3.28 2.80 -11.02
C LYS A 8 2.09 3.56 -10.46
N LEU A 9 2.02 4.85 -10.78
CA LEU A 9 0.95 5.75 -10.33
C LEU A 9 -0.16 5.84 -11.39
N PRO A 10 -1.45 5.82 -11.00
CA PRO A 10 -2.58 5.91 -11.91
C PRO A 10 -2.82 7.36 -12.37
N LEU A 11 -1.85 7.92 -13.10
CA LEU A 11 -1.86 9.31 -13.52
C LEU A 11 -2.73 9.53 -14.77
N THR A 12 -3.51 10.60 -14.76
CA THR A 12 -4.10 11.17 -15.99
C THR A 12 -3.00 11.74 -16.90
N ASP A 13 -3.33 11.98 -18.17
CA ASP A 13 -2.39 12.58 -19.11
C ASP A 13 -1.97 14.00 -18.68
N GLN A 14 -2.90 14.78 -18.12
CA GLN A 14 -2.62 16.10 -17.57
C GLN A 14 -1.66 16.03 -16.38
N GLU A 15 -1.90 15.13 -15.42
CA GLU A 15 -1.01 14.93 -14.26
C GLU A 15 0.40 14.53 -14.72
N ARG A 16 0.49 13.62 -15.71
CA ARG A 16 1.77 13.17 -16.28
C ARG A 16 2.53 14.30 -16.96
N ASP A 17 1.84 15.16 -17.71
CA ASP A 17 2.45 16.31 -18.36
C ASP A 17 2.90 17.38 -17.36
N CYS A 18 2.13 17.61 -16.29
CA CYS A 18 2.55 18.49 -15.20
C CYS A 18 3.81 17.97 -14.49
N LEU A 19 3.92 16.67 -14.21
CA LEU A 19 5.15 16.08 -13.64
C LEU A 19 6.37 16.38 -14.52
N ARG A 20 6.25 16.15 -15.83
CA ARG A 20 7.32 16.42 -16.81
C ARG A 20 7.71 17.90 -16.83
N LYS A 21 6.73 18.80 -16.92
CA LYS A 21 6.94 20.27 -16.94
C LYS A 21 7.64 20.77 -15.68
N ASN A 22 7.28 20.23 -14.52
CA ASN A 22 7.89 20.57 -13.24
C ASN A 22 9.18 19.77 -12.95
N LYS A 23 9.63 18.91 -13.87
CA LYS A 23 10.82 18.04 -13.73
C LYS A 23 10.76 17.13 -12.49
N ILE A 24 9.56 16.72 -12.09
CA ILE A 24 9.33 15.85 -10.94
C ILE A 24 9.48 14.39 -11.39
N ARG A 25 10.37 13.65 -10.73
CA ARG A 25 10.52 12.20 -10.94
C ARG A 25 9.42 11.45 -10.19
N LEU A 26 8.89 10.38 -10.80
CA LEU A 26 7.89 9.51 -10.16
C LEU A 26 8.39 8.96 -8.81
N SER A 27 9.65 8.56 -8.71
CA SER A 27 10.24 8.05 -7.47
C SER A 27 10.30 9.09 -6.34
N ALA A 28 10.30 10.39 -6.70
CA ALA A 28 10.38 11.48 -5.76
C ALA A 28 9.00 11.91 -5.23
N VAL A 29 7.89 11.46 -5.84
CA VAL A 29 6.52 11.88 -5.47
C VAL A 29 6.23 11.67 -3.99
N LYS A 30 6.67 10.54 -3.41
CA LYS A 30 6.52 10.22 -1.98
C LYS A 30 7.17 11.25 -1.02
N ASN A 31 8.06 12.10 -1.51
CA ASN A 31 8.82 13.08 -0.72
C ASN A 31 8.20 14.50 -0.77
N TYR A 32 7.12 14.71 -1.52
CA TYR A 32 6.44 16.00 -1.62
C TYR A 32 5.41 16.17 -0.50
N LYS A 33 5.17 17.43 -0.12
CA LYS A 33 3.96 17.77 0.65
C LYS A 33 2.73 17.82 -0.26
N GLU A 34 1.56 17.57 0.32
CA GLU A 34 0.29 17.52 -0.40
C GLU A 34 0.01 18.82 -1.15
N GLU A 35 0.23 19.98 -0.51
CA GLU A 35 -0.05 21.30 -1.11
C GLU A 35 0.93 21.63 -2.25
N GLU A 36 2.19 21.25 -2.09
CA GLU A 36 3.23 21.47 -3.09
C GLU A 36 2.96 20.64 -4.34
N LEU A 37 2.68 19.33 -4.17
CA LEU A 37 2.36 18.46 -5.29
C LEU A 37 1.05 18.86 -5.97
N ALA A 38 0.02 19.20 -5.18
CA ALA A 38 -1.26 19.68 -5.70
C ALA A 38 -1.08 20.90 -6.61
N LYS A 39 -0.26 21.88 -6.17
CA LYS A 39 0.06 23.08 -6.95
C LYS A 39 0.83 22.74 -8.23
N CYS A 40 1.84 21.88 -8.16
CA CYS A 40 2.62 21.47 -9.33
C CYS A 40 1.77 20.73 -10.37
N LEU A 41 0.86 19.87 -9.92
CA LEU A 41 0.04 19.03 -10.80
C LEU A 41 -1.30 19.67 -11.19
N LYS A 42 -1.69 20.77 -10.54
CA LYS A 42 -2.99 21.44 -10.71
C LYS A 42 -4.15 20.50 -10.39
N ILE A 43 -4.04 19.81 -9.26
CA ILE A 43 -5.02 18.83 -8.74
C ILE A 43 -5.47 19.24 -7.33
N SER A 44 -6.47 18.56 -6.78
CA SER A 44 -6.87 18.73 -5.38
C SER A 44 -5.80 18.20 -4.42
N GLN A 45 -5.80 18.71 -3.18
CA GLN A 45 -4.92 18.18 -2.12
C GLN A 45 -5.21 16.70 -1.84
N ASN A 46 -6.48 16.27 -1.83
CA ASN A 46 -6.85 14.87 -1.67
C ASN A 46 -6.22 13.98 -2.75
N ARG A 47 -6.27 14.42 -4.02
CA ARG A 47 -5.66 13.66 -5.12
C ARG A 47 -4.13 13.63 -5.01
N ALA A 48 -3.52 14.71 -4.54
CA ALA A 48 -2.09 14.73 -4.24
C ALA A 48 -1.73 13.76 -3.10
N LYS A 49 -2.52 13.73 -2.03
CA LYS A 49 -2.39 12.81 -0.88
C LYS A 49 -2.46 11.35 -1.33
N GLU A 50 -3.43 10.99 -2.17
CA GLU A 50 -3.52 9.65 -2.78
C GLU A 50 -2.24 9.29 -3.56
N LEU A 51 -1.76 10.17 -4.45
CA LEU A 51 -0.57 9.90 -5.27
C LEU A 51 0.70 9.77 -4.42
N ILE A 52 0.84 10.59 -3.37
CA ILE A 52 1.93 10.51 -2.40
C ILE A 52 1.88 9.17 -1.66
N ALA A 53 0.71 8.80 -1.13
CA ALA A 53 0.51 7.55 -0.41
C ALA A 53 0.81 6.32 -1.30
N LEU A 54 0.30 6.31 -2.54
CA LEU A 54 0.59 5.24 -3.50
C LEU A 54 2.09 5.13 -3.79
N ALA A 55 2.80 6.26 -3.93
CA ALA A 55 4.24 6.25 -4.11
C ALA A 55 4.98 5.77 -2.85
N LEU A 56 4.50 6.16 -1.67
CA LEU A 56 5.06 5.78 -0.36
C LEU A 56 5.00 4.26 -0.16
N PHE A 57 3.82 3.65 -0.27
CA PHE A 57 3.67 2.20 -0.08
C PHE A 57 4.38 1.39 -1.17
N GLN A 58 4.38 1.85 -2.41
CA GLN A 58 5.13 1.17 -3.49
C GLN A 58 6.65 1.26 -3.33
N ALA A 59 7.17 2.17 -2.49
CA ALA A 59 8.60 2.23 -2.17
C ALA A 59 9.08 1.05 -1.32
N ILE A 60 8.16 0.36 -0.64
CA ILE A 60 8.47 -0.84 0.15
C ILE A 60 8.94 -1.96 -0.80
N PRO A 61 10.01 -2.71 -0.45
CA PRO A 61 10.45 -3.88 -1.20
C PRO A 61 9.30 -4.86 -1.44
N SER A 62 9.23 -5.46 -2.62
CA SER A 62 8.20 -6.44 -3.01
C SER A 62 6.73 -5.97 -3.04
N ILE A 63 6.40 -4.74 -2.63
CA ILE A 63 5.02 -4.21 -2.66
C ILE A 63 4.67 -3.63 -4.03
N GLY A 64 3.68 -4.20 -4.70
CA GLY A 64 3.22 -3.76 -6.03
C GLY A 64 2.11 -2.70 -5.99
N PRO A 65 1.74 -2.14 -7.16
CA PRO A 65 0.68 -1.12 -7.26
C PRO A 65 -0.70 -1.63 -6.82
N LYS A 66 -1.04 -2.91 -7.07
CA LYS A 66 -2.34 -3.48 -6.69
C LYS A 66 -2.53 -3.43 -5.17
N LEU A 67 -1.52 -3.88 -4.43
CA LEU A 67 -1.56 -3.87 -2.97
C LEU A 67 -1.50 -2.45 -2.39
N ALA A 68 -0.72 -1.56 -2.99
CA ALA A 68 -0.74 -0.15 -2.59
C ALA A 68 -2.12 0.49 -2.81
N ASN A 69 -2.82 0.16 -3.91
CA ASN A 69 -4.20 0.61 -4.13
C ASN A 69 -5.14 0.06 -3.05
N TRP A 70 -5.04 -1.22 -2.70
CA TRP A 70 -5.86 -1.78 -1.62
C TRP A 70 -5.68 -1.04 -0.29
N VAL A 71 -4.44 -0.72 0.07
CA VAL A 71 -4.15 0.01 1.31
C VAL A 71 -4.63 1.47 1.26
N VAL A 72 -4.38 2.16 0.15
CA VAL A 72 -4.65 3.60 0.04
C VAL A 72 -6.12 3.91 -0.30
N ILE A 73 -6.66 3.21 -1.28
CA ILE A 73 -7.98 3.50 -1.86
C ILE A 73 -9.07 2.72 -1.15
N ASP A 74 -8.88 1.41 -0.92
CA ASP A 74 -9.96 0.57 -0.38
C ASP A 74 -10.01 0.61 1.15
N LEU A 75 -8.84 0.57 1.80
CA LEU A 75 -8.72 0.64 3.26
C LEU A 75 -8.54 2.08 3.77
N GLY A 76 -8.19 3.04 2.91
CA GLY A 76 -8.13 4.47 3.26
C GLY A 76 -6.88 4.91 4.03
N TYR A 77 -5.79 4.12 4.06
CA TYR A 77 -4.55 4.48 4.74
C TYR A 77 -3.59 5.22 3.81
N HIS A 78 -3.20 6.44 4.19
CA HIS A 78 -2.41 7.35 3.36
C HIS A 78 -1.00 7.62 3.89
N SER A 79 -0.66 7.13 5.09
CA SER A 79 0.66 7.32 5.70
C SER A 79 1.12 6.11 6.51
N PHE A 80 2.42 6.07 6.82
CA PHE A 80 2.95 5.06 7.74
C PHE A 80 2.46 5.29 9.17
N GLU A 81 2.18 6.53 9.55
CA GLU A 81 1.64 6.88 10.86
C GLU A 81 0.26 6.27 11.08
N GLU A 82 -0.62 6.32 10.07
CA GLU A 82 -2.00 5.80 10.16
C GLU A 82 -2.04 4.26 10.27
N ILE A 83 -1.11 3.55 9.62
CA ILE A 83 -1.05 2.08 9.63
C ILE A 83 -0.11 1.53 10.72
N ARG A 84 0.60 2.40 11.44
CA ARG A 84 1.52 2.01 12.51
C ARG A 84 0.72 1.32 13.62
N ASN A 85 1.28 0.25 14.18
CA ASN A 85 0.65 -0.59 15.20
C ASN A 85 -0.69 -1.27 14.81
N CYS A 86 -1.17 -1.14 13.57
CA CYS A 86 -2.23 -2.00 13.06
C CYS A 86 -1.75 -3.46 13.03
N ARG A 87 -2.69 -4.40 12.89
CA ARG A 87 -2.38 -5.83 12.77
C ARG A 87 -2.63 -6.28 11.34
N GLY A 88 -1.67 -6.98 10.74
CA GLY A 88 -1.78 -7.38 9.33
C GLY A 88 -2.94 -8.34 9.07
N GLU A 89 -3.23 -9.24 10.02
CA GLU A 89 -4.40 -10.11 9.98
C GLU A 89 -5.73 -9.36 9.97
N ASP A 90 -5.85 -8.27 10.73
CA ASP A 90 -7.12 -7.54 10.88
C ASP A 90 -7.39 -6.73 9.61
N LEU A 91 -6.39 -6.02 9.11
CA LEU A 91 -6.47 -5.29 7.84
C LEU A 91 -6.78 -6.20 6.65
N THR A 92 -6.27 -7.44 6.68
CA THR A 92 -6.61 -8.43 5.65
C THR A 92 -8.07 -8.83 5.75
N LEU A 93 -8.58 -9.08 6.95
CA LEU A 93 -9.98 -9.43 7.16
C LEU A 93 -10.93 -8.27 6.79
N GLU A 94 -10.54 -7.03 7.09
CA GLU A 94 -11.26 -5.84 6.64
C GLU A 94 -11.34 -5.76 5.11
N LEU A 95 -10.22 -6.03 4.42
CA LEU A 95 -10.17 -6.06 2.96
C LEU A 95 -11.06 -7.19 2.39
N GLU A 96 -11.00 -8.38 2.97
CA GLU A 96 -11.84 -9.52 2.57
C GLU A 96 -13.32 -9.20 2.73
N LYS A 97 -13.70 -8.59 3.87
CA LYS A 97 -15.07 -8.15 4.13
C LYS A 97 -15.53 -7.07 3.17
N TYR A 98 -14.66 -6.10 2.86
CA TYR A 98 -14.93 -5.04 1.89
C TYR A 98 -15.30 -5.61 0.51
N TYR A 99 -14.56 -6.62 0.06
CA TYR A 99 -14.80 -7.27 -1.24
C TYR A 99 -15.82 -8.42 -1.20
N GLY A 100 -16.22 -8.89 -0.01
CA GLY A 100 -17.10 -10.04 0.16
C GLY A 100 -16.48 -11.37 -0.31
N VAL A 101 -15.14 -11.45 -0.35
CA VAL A 101 -14.38 -12.64 -0.80
C VAL A 101 -13.15 -12.85 0.08
N TRP A 102 -12.68 -14.08 0.18
CA TRP A 102 -11.39 -14.35 0.80
C TRP A 102 -10.24 -14.21 -0.20
N MET A 103 -9.10 -13.69 0.27
CA MET A 103 -7.92 -13.38 -0.52
C MET A 103 -6.85 -14.45 -0.38
N ASP A 104 -5.97 -14.57 -1.38
CA ASP A 104 -4.81 -15.47 -1.31
C ASP A 104 -3.98 -15.19 -0.04
N PRO A 105 -3.40 -16.22 0.61
CA PRO A 105 -2.64 -16.03 1.85
C PRO A 105 -1.46 -15.05 1.75
N CYS A 106 -0.88 -14.88 0.56
CA CYS A 106 0.22 -13.94 0.33
C CYS A 106 -0.20 -12.47 0.46
N VAL A 107 -1.51 -12.17 0.39
CA VAL A 107 -2.04 -10.83 0.66
C VAL A 107 -1.81 -10.46 2.12
N GLU A 108 -2.10 -11.37 3.06
CA GLU A 108 -1.83 -11.15 4.48
C GLU A 108 -0.34 -10.97 4.75
N ASP A 109 0.51 -11.82 4.15
CA ASP A 109 1.97 -11.69 4.26
C ASP A 109 2.45 -10.30 3.81
N SER A 110 1.84 -9.78 2.74
CA SER A 110 2.19 -8.48 2.18
C SER A 110 1.67 -7.31 3.02
N ILE A 111 0.48 -7.43 3.61
CA ILE A 111 -0.06 -6.42 4.55
C ILE A 111 0.76 -6.40 5.85
N ARG A 112 1.13 -7.56 6.40
CA ARG A 112 2.07 -7.66 7.54
C ARG A 112 3.40 -6.97 7.24
N CYS A 113 3.92 -7.15 6.03
CA CYS A 113 5.12 -6.46 5.57
C CYS A 113 4.95 -4.94 5.56
N ILE A 114 3.83 -4.42 5.05
CA ILE A 114 3.55 -2.98 5.06
C ILE A 114 3.53 -2.42 6.49
N VAL A 115 2.77 -3.06 7.38
CA VAL A 115 2.71 -2.70 8.81
C VAL A 115 4.12 -2.74 9.42
N HIS A 116 4.91 -3.77 9.12
CA HIS A 116 6.27 -3.88 9.63
C HIS A 116 7.15 -2.72 9.20
N HIS A 117 7.12 -2.30 7.92
CA HIS A 117 7.89 -1.17 7.41
C HIS A 117 7.42 0.17 8.01
N ALA A 118 6.13 0.33 8.30
CA ALA A 118 5.62 1.50 9.01
C ALA A 118 6.13 1.60 10.46
N ASN A 119 6.40 0.45 11.10
CA ASN A 119 6.99 0.36 12.44
C ASN A 119 8.53 0.38 12.42
N HIS A 120 9.16 -0.06 11.33
CA HIS A 120 10.61 -0.21 11.18
C HIS A 120 11.11 0.44 9.88
N PRO A 121 11.16 1.78 9.81
CA PRO A 121 11.64 2.48 8.63
C PRO A 121 13.04 2.03 8.23
N GLY A 122 13.26 1.77 6.94
CA GLY A 122 14.55 1.31 6.41
C GLY A 122 14.79 -0.20 6.50
N SER A 123 13.82 -0.98 7.01
CA SER A 123 13.83 -2.44 6.88
C SER A 123 14.03 -2.86 5.42
N LYS A 124 14.65 -4.03 5.21
CA LYS A 124 14.86 -4.62 3.88
C LYS A 124 13.99 -5.85 3.64
N LYS A 125 13.11 -6.17 4.59
CA LYS A 125 12.23 -7.34 4.51
C LYS A 125 11.29 -7.22 3.32
N ASN A 126 11.04 -8.36 2.69
CA ASN A 126 10.04 -8.56 1.65
C ASN A 126 8.82 -9.27 2.24
N TRP A 127 7.71 -9.30 1.52
CA TRP A 127 6.47 -9.91 2.01
C TRP A 127 6.64 -11.38 2.38
N TRP A 128 7.45 -12.14 1.62
CA TRP A 128 7.64 -13.58 1.88
C TRP A 128 8.37 -13.87 3.19
N ASP A 129 9.08 -12.89 3.77
CA ASP A 129 9.72 -13.01 5.08
C ASP A 129 8.69 -13.13 6.23
N PHE A 130 7.41 -12.88 5.96
CA PHE A 130 6.30 -12.96 6.93
C PHE A 130 5.48 -14.25 6.80
N THR A 131 5.81 -15.12 5.85
CA THR A 131 5.06 -16.37 5.57
C THR A 131 4.98 -17.28 6.79
N GLU A 132 6.12 -17.51 7.46
CA GLU A 132 6.17 -18.41 8.62
C GLU A 132 5.46 -17.82 9.84
N GLU A 133 5.54 -16.50 10.03
CA GLU A 133 4.79 -15.79 11.06
C GLU A 133 3.27 -15.94 10.84
N ARG A 134 2.80 -15.71 9.61
CA ARG A 134 1.37 -15.88 9.26
C ARG A 134 0.91 -17.32 9.49
N LYS A 135 1.67 -18.31 9.02
CA LYS A 135 1.31 -19.73 9.19
C LYS A 135 1.16 -20.09 10.67
N ALA A 136 2.14 -19.74 11.50
CA ALA A 136 2.09 -19.99 12.93
C ALA A 136 0.88 -19.29 13.60
N TYR A 137 0.57 -18.06 13.17
CA TYR A 137 -0.61 -17.34 13.65
C TYR A 137 -1.92 -18.06 13.25
N ARG A 138 -2.06 -18.44 11.98
CA ARG A 138 -3.28 -19.09 11.47
C ARG A 138 -3.46 -20.53 11.98
N GLU A 139 -2.38 -21.25 12.26
CA GLU A 139 -2.44 -22.55 12.94
C GLU A 139 -3.02 -22.41 14.36
N LYS A 140 -2.62 -21.36 15.09
CA LYS A 140 -3.06 -21.13 16.47
C LYS A 140 -4.46 -20.51 16.57
N HIS A 141 -4.80 -19.59 15.68
CA HIS A 141 -5.99 -18.75 15.80
C HIS A 141 -7.06 -19.03 14.73
N GLY A 142 -6.71 -19.73 13.64
CA GLY A 142 -7.58 -19.96 12.51
C GLY A 142 -7.99 -18.67 11.78
N TYR A 143 -9.10 -18.77 11.05
CA TYR A 143 -9.83 -17.65 10.48
C TYR A 143 -11.13 -17.44 11.26
N PRO A 144 -11.63 -16.20 11.37
CA PRO A 144 -12.89 -15.95 12.06
C PRO A 144 -14.06 -16.59 11.31
N SER A 145 -15.12 -16.93 12.03
CA SER A 145 -16.29 -17.62 11.47
C SER A 145 -17.10 -16.76 10.50
N ASP A 146 -16.92 -15.44 10.51
CA ASP A 146 -17.57 -14.47 9.64
C ASP A 146 -16.73 -14.10 8.40
N ARG A 147 -15.61 -14.80 8.17
CA ARG A 147 -14.82 -14.62 6.94
C ARG A 147 -15.64 -15.03 5.71
N PRO A 148 -15.58 -14.28 4.60
CA PRO A 148 -16.24 -14.68 3.37
C PRO A 148 -15.83 -16.07 2.89
N SER A 149 -16.78 -16.84 2.36
CA SER A 149 -16.54 -18.21 1.87
C SER A 149 -16.13 -18.27 0.40
N LYS A 150 -16.50 -17.25 -0.40
CA LYS A 150 -16.20 -17.18 -1.83
C LYS A 150 -14.74 -16.75 -2.05
N ALA A 151 -13.99 -17.45 -2.90
CA ALA A 151 -12.64 -17.04 -3.27
C ALA A 151 -12.66 -15.81 -4.19
N TRP A 152 -11.61 -14.98 -4.13
CA TRP A 152 -11.52 -13.76 -4.94
C TRP A 152 -11.49 -13.98 -6.47
N HIS A 153 -11.19 -15.20 -6.93
CA HIS A 153 -11.09 -15.54 -8.35
C HIS A 153 -12.33 -16.27 -8.91
N GLU A 154 -13.35 -16.50 -8.07
CA GLU A 154 -14.67 -17.01 -8.47
C GLU A 154 -15.62 -15.86 -8.83
#